data_AF-A0A6J6R3E5-F1
#
_entry.id   AF-A0A6J6R3E5-F1
#
_cell.length_a   1.000
_cell.length_b   1.000
_cell.length_c   1.000
_cell.angle_alpha   90.00
_cell.angle_beta   90.00
_cell.angle_gamma   90.00
#
_symmetry.space_group_name_H-M   'P 1'
#
loop_
_entity.id
_entity.type
_entity.pdbx_description
1 polymer ?
#
loop_
_entity_poly.entity_id
_entity_poly.type
_entity_poly.pdbx_seq_one_letter_code
_entity_poly.pdbx_strand_id
1 'polypeptide(L)' 'MRTAAQDVVPPPRLEIGFAPELLPPEVGYARLVPDSASDLREEGDRWEQSLVLTEIASECFEAAL' A
#
# COMPACT_ATOMS: atom_id res chain seq x y z
N MET A 1 -0.41 -21.30 11.30
CA MET A 1 0.68 -20.35 10.99
C MET A 1 0.89 -20.42 9.49
N ARG A 2 0.63 -19.33 8.76
CA ARG A 2 0.73 -19.26 7.29
C ARG A 2 2.20 -19.14 6.89
N THR A 3 2.65 -19.87 5.86
CA THR A 3 4.04 -19.81 5.38
C THR A 3 4.13 -18.99 4.09
N ALA A 4 5.31 -18.43 3.80
CA ALA A 4 5.53 -17.62 2.58
C ALA A 4 5.22 -18.37 1.27
N ALA A 5 5.25 -19.71 1.30
CA ALA A 5 4.86 -20.55 0.16
C ALA A 5 3.35 -20.55 -0.12
N GLN A 6 2.54 -19.98 0.77
CA GLN A 6 1.08 -19.90 0.69
C GLN A 6 0.59 -18.48 0.38
N ASP A 7 1.50 -17.59 -0.03
CA ASP A 7 1.19 -16.23 -0.40
C ASP A 7 0.71 -16.18 -1.85
N VAL A 8 -0.25 -15.30 -2.13
CA VAL A 8 -0.78 -15.08 -3.47
C VAL A 8 0.26 -14.29 -4.26
N VAL A 9 0.70 -14.83 -5.40
CA VAL A 9 1.69 -14.20 -6.29
C VAL A 9 1.03 -13.58 -7.52
N PRO A 10 1.52 -12.42 -8.02
CA PRO A 10 0.97 -11.77 -9.20
C PRO A 10 1.11 -12.61 -10.49
N PRO A 11 0.20 -12.40 -11.48
CA PRO A 11 0.31 -13.08 -12.78
C PRO A 11 1.62 -12.73 -13.51
N PRO A 12 2.23 -13.69 -14.24
CA PRO A 12 3.57 -13.56 -14.80
C PRO A 12 3.68 -12.56 -15.98
N ARG A 13 2.55 -12.18 -16.60
CA ARG A 13 2.50 -11.09 -17.57
C ARG A 13 1.97 -9.87 -16.83
N LEU A 14 2.84 -8.87 -16.65
CA LEU A 14 2.61 -7.57 -16.00
C LEU A 14 1.56 -6.71 -16.75
N GLU A 15 0.42 -7.29 -17.10
CA GLU A 15 -0.67 -6.65 -17.86
C GLU A 15 -1.55 -5.76 -16.97
N ILE A 16 -1.26 -5.73 -15.67
CA ILE A 16 -1.77 -4.72 -14.74
C ILE A 16 -0.51 -4.07 -14.16
N GLY A 17 -0.37 -2.75 -14.33
CA GLY A 17 0.68 -1.99 -13.65
C GLY A 17 0.65 -2.37 -12.17
N PHE A 18 1.79 -2.72 -11.58
CA PHE A 18 1.86 -3.07 -10.17
C PHE A 18 1.33 -1.85 -9.40
N ALA A 19 0.09 -1.97 -8.92
CA ALA A 19 -0.66 -0.98 -8.17
C ALA A 19 -0.74 -1.53 -6.74
N PRO A 20 0.33 -1.37 -5.94
CA PRO A 20 0.39 -1.88 -4.58
C PRO A 20 -0.80 -1.45 -3.70
N GLU A 21 -1.39 -0.31 -4.03
CA GLU A 21 -2.61 0.24 -3.43
C GLU A 21 -3.87 -0.63 -3.66
N LEU A 22 -3.87 -1.50 -4.67
CA LEU A 22 -4.94 -2.47 -4.94
C LEU A 22 -4.69 -3.83 -4.28
N LEU A 23 -3.51 -4.04 -3.69
CA LEU A 23 -3.21 -5.28 -2.97
C LEU A 23 -3.91 -5.27 -1.60
N PRO A 24 -4.58 -6.38 -1.24
CA PRO A 24 -5.06 -6.57 0.12
C PRO A 24 -3.91 -6.44 1.13
N PRO A 25 -4.15 -5.87 2.32
CA PRO A 25 -3.10 -5.64 3.31
C PRO A 25 -2.41 -6.93 3.78
N GLU A 26 -3.08 -8.09 3.65
CA GLU A 26 -2.55 -9.41 3.99
C GLU A 26 -1.40 -9.87 3.09
N VAL A 27 -1.12 -9.16 2.00
CA VAL A 27 0.05 -9.38 1.12
C VAL A 27 1.34 -8.78 1.75
N GLY A 28 1.27 -8.27 2.99
CA GLY A 28 2.42 -7.73 3.73
C GLY A 28 2.85 -6.35 3.24
N TYR A 29 2.05 -5.73 2.38
CA TYR A 29 2.33 -4.43 1.79
C TYR A 29 1.84 -3.26 2.66
N ALA A 30 0.92 -3.51 3.60
CA ALA A 30 0.47 -2.53 4.59
C ALA A 30 0.76 -3.03 6.02
N ARG A 31 1.17 -2.11 6.90
CA ARG A 31 1.26 -2.42 8.32
C ARG A 31 -0.16 -2.50 8.89
N LEU A 32 -0.44 -3.62 9.55
CA LEU A 32 -1.71 -3.86 10.24
C LEU A 32 -1.55 -3.59 11.74
N VAL A 33 -2.50 -2.87 12.33
CA VAL A 33 -2.59 -2.60 13.76
C VAL A 33 -3.96 -3.02 14.29
N PRO A 34 -4.05 -3.51 15.54
CA PRO A 34 -5.33 -3.85 16.15
C PRO A 34 -6.14 -2.59 16.43
N ASP A 35 -7.44 -2.64 16.13
CA ASP A 35 -8.39 -1.61 16.50
C ASP A 35 -8.96 -1.83 17.92
N SER A 36 -9.96 -1.03 18.31
CA SER A 36 -10.64 -1.15 19.61
C SER A 36 -11.41 -2.47 19.80
N ALA A 37 -11.73 -3.18 18.72
CA ALA A 37 -12.37 -4.49 18.73
C ALA A 37 -11.36 -5.65 18.63
N SER A 38 -10.05 -5.36 18.58
CA SER A 38 -8.96 -6.32 18.32
C SER A 38 -8.92 -6.90 16.90
N ASP A 39 -9.65 -6.29 15.96
CA ASP A 39 -9.53 -6.62 14.54
C ASP A 39 -8.31 -5.91 13.94
N LEU A 40 -7.60 -6.59 13.04
CA LEU A 40 -6.47 -5.98 12.33
C LEU A 40 -6.97 -5.05 11.24
N ARG A 41 -6.55 -3.78 11.29
CA ARG A 41 -6.81 -2.77 10.26
C ARG A 41 -5.51 -2.12 9.80
N GLU A 42 -5.53 -1.56 8.60
CA GLU A 42 -4.38 -0.81 8.08
C GLU A 42 -4.04 0.37 8.99
N GLU A 43 -2.75 0.59 9.22
CA GLU A 43 -2.23 1.72 9.98
C GLU A 43 -2.33 3.02 9.14
N GLY A 44 -3.55 3.54 9.03
CA GLY A 44 -3.88 4.77 8.33
C GLY A 44 -4.53 4.57 6.95
N ASP A 45 -5.03 5.67 6.37
CA ASP A 45 -5.58 5.71 5.01
C ASP A 45 -4.46 6.04 4.01
N ARG A 46 -4.04 5.02 3.24
CA ARG A 46 -2.95 5.15 2.26
C ARG A 46 -3.34 6.01 1.05
N TRP A 47 -4.62 6.10 0.73
CA TRP A 47 -5.10 6.99 -0.32
C TRP A 47 -4.90 8.45 0.11
N GLU A 48 -5.29 8.78 1.33
CA GLU A 48 -5.10 10.13 1.87
C GLU A 48 -3.60 10.48 1.97
N GLN A 49 -2.76 9.53 2.40
CA GLN A 49 -1.31 9.71 2.43
C GLN A 49 -0.69 9.91 1.04
N SER A 50 -1.16 9.21 0.01
CA SER A 50 -0.61 9.34 -1.35
C SER A 50 -0.91 10.71 -1.96
N LEU A 51 -2.07 11.31 -1.63
CA LEU A 51 -2.41 12.67 -2.02
C LEU A 51 -1.42 13.67 -1.43
N VAL A 52 -1.12 13.58 -0.13
CA VAL A 52 -0.14 14.44 0.54
C VAL A 52 1.25 14.30 -0.07
N LEU A 53 1.70 13.07 -0.35
CA LEU A 53 3.00 12.83 -0.98
C LEU A 53 3.06 13.40 -2.40
N THR A 54 1.96 13.31 -3.15
CA THR A 54 1.85 13.87 -4.51
C THR A 54 1.97 15.39 -4.48
N GLU A 55 1.32 16.05 -3.52
CA GLU A 55 1.41 17.49 -3.31
C GLU A 55 2.86 17.90 -3.02
N ILE A 56 3.50 17.28 -2.02
CA ILE A 56 4.90 17.55 -1.65
C ILE A 56 5.85 17.36 -2.85
N ALA A 57 5.69 16.27 -3.59
CA ALA A 57 6.52 16.00 -4.76
C ALA A 57 6.35 17.10 -5.83
N SER A 58 5.11 17.52 -6.09
CA SER A 58 4.80 18.56 -7.07
C SER A 58 5.44 19.89 -6.69
N GLU A 59 5.34 20.30 -5.43
CA GLU A 59 5.98 21.51 -4.92
C GLU A 59 7.51 21.46 -5.06
N CYS A 60 8.13 20.31 -4.77
CA CYS A 60 9.57 20.13 -4.95
C CYS A 60 10.00 20.29 -6.41
N PHE A 61 9.21 19.76 -7.35
CA PHE A 61 9.51 19.87 -8.78
C PHE A 61 9.38 21.31 -9.28
N GLU A 62 8.32 22.02 -8.89
CA GLU A 62 8.15 23.44 -9.27
C GLU A 62 9.26 24.33 -8.71
N ALA A 63 9.71 24.08 -7.47
CA ALA A 63 10.81 24.84 -6.86
C ALA A 63 12.18 24.62 -7.52
N ALA A 64 12.33 23.56 -8.32
CA ALA A 64 13.57 23.20 -9.01
C ALA A 64 13.67 23.77 -10.45
N LEU A 65 12.61 24.42 -10.95
CA LEU A 65 12.56 25.10 -12.25
C LEU A 65 13.09 26.54 -12.15
#